data_AF-A0A6J5C8W7-F1
#
_entry.id   AF-A0A6J5C8W7-F1
#
_cell.length_a   1.000
_cell.length_b   1.000
_cell.length_c   1.000
_cell.angle_alpha   90.00
_cell.angle_beta   90.00
_cell.angle_gamma   90.00
#
_symmetry.space_group_name_H-M   'P 1'
#
loop_
_entity.id
_entity.type
_entity.pdbx_description
1 polymer ?
#
loop_
_entity_poly.entity_id
_entity_poly.type
_entity_poly.pdbx_seq_one_letter_code
_entity_poly.pdbx_strand_id
1 'polypeptide(L)'
;MIGVDAKSPRWDDWARLTHDIPHDFAAGDVELVETASGDELRCLRAQHADTPAYRPGFVLTFEPGMRVFLYTELPRIERVTHLTAALRAAVEPHLGRTLEPHARSTVRPHEAAALMAIASRLLLLGSAPAEAIRYAVLLHDHRWAFSDEGDDPQYGELGAVLRRPEVLALLDEATATSTSTPA
;
A
#
# COMPACT_ATOMS: atom_id res chain seq x y z
N MET A 1 -6.30 4.88 8.14
CA MET A 1 -7.70 5.01 8.56
C MET A 1 -8.33 3.64 8.41
N ILE A 2 -8.72 2.99 9.52
CA ILE A 2 -9.38 1.69 9.52
C ILE A 2 -10.87 1.95 9.77
N GLY A 3 -11.74 1.62 8.82
CA GLY A 3 -13.19 1.66 8.98
C GLY A 3 -13.72 0.25 9.18
N VAL A 4 -14.52 0.03 10.22
CA VAL A 4 -15.17 -1.26 10.49
C VAL A 4 -16.67 -1.06 10.32
N ASP A 5 -17.25 -1.69 9.30
CA ASP A 5 -18.69 -1.67 9.03
C ASP A 5 -19.33 -2.87 9.73
N ALA A 6 -19.68 -2.71 11.00
CA ALA A 6 -20.27 -3.77 11.81
C ALA A 6 -21.80 -3.69 11.79
N LYS A 7 -22.44 -4.58 11.01
CA LYS A 7 -23.90 -4.76 11.08
C LYS A 7 -24.29 -5.82 12.13
N SER A 8 -25.02 -5.40 13.18
CA SER A 8 -25.63 -6.30 14.17
C SER A 8 -26.81 -7.09 13.57
N PRO A 9 -26.97 -8.40 13.83
CA PRO A 9 -28.12 -9.18 13.35
C PRO A 9 -29.45 -8.94 14.11
N ARG A 10 -29.47 -8.08 15.15
CA ARG A 10 -30.69 -7.71 15.89
C ARG A 10 -30.85 -6.19 15.86
N TRP A 11 -31.56 -5.69 14.83
CA TRP A 11 -31.50 -4.28 14.41
C TRP A 11 -32.63 -3.39 14.93
N ASP A 12 -33.68 -3.91 15.56
CA ASP A 12 -34.95 -3.17 15.50
C ASP A 12 -35.29 -2.11 16.57
N ASP A 13 -34.53 -1.88 17.64
CA ASP A 13 -35.13 -1.06 18.73
C ASP A 13 -34.35 0.07 19.41
N TRP A 14 -33.14 0.46 19.00
CA TRP A 14 -32.50 1.61 19.68
C TRP A 14 -31.41 2.39 18.93
N ALA A 15 -30.83 1.88 17.83
CA ALA A 15 -29.69 2.51 17.17
C ALA A 15 -30.07 3.22 15.86
N ARG A 16 -30.91 4.28 15.93
CA ARG A 16 -30.92 5.34 14.88
C ARG A 16 -29.67 6.23 14.99
N LEU A 17 -28.51 5.63 15.23
CA LEU A 17 -27.20 6.27 15.14
C LEU A 17 -26.53 5.78 13.86
N THR A 18 -27.16 6.03 12.71
CA THR A 18 -26.50 5.97 11.40
C THR A 18 -25.66 7.23 11.22
N HIS A 19 -24.74 7.46 12.15
CA HIS A 19 -23.62 8.34 11.91
C HIS A 19 -22.41 7.41 11.93
N ASP A 20 -21.78 7.25 10.77
CA ASP A 20 -20.41 6.77 10.69
C ASP A 20 -19.57 7.80 11.43
N ILE A 21 -19.41 7.62 12.75
CA ILE A 21 -18.50 8.43 13.53
C ILE A 21 -17.13 7.81 13.28
N PRO A 22 -16.25 8.47 12.50
CA PRO A 22 -14.89 7.99 12.33
C PRO A 22 -14.23 7.99 13.71
N HIS A 23 -13.75 6.82 14.12
CA HIS A 23 -12.93 6.68 15.31
C HIS A 23 -11.46 6.67 14.88
N ASP A 24 -10.78 7.79 15.14
CA ASP A 24 -9.34 7.87 14.95
C ASP A 24 -8.61 7.31 16.18
N PHE A 25 -7.63 6.46 15.92
CA PHE A 25 -6.74 5.84 16.90
C PHE A 25 -5.31 6.28 16.61
N ALA A 26 -4.56 6.66 17.66
CA ALA A 26 -3.13 6.84 17.53
C ALA A 26 -2.44 5.46 17.46
N ALA A 27 -1.21 5.41 16.94
CA ALA A 27 -0.46 4.15 16.87
C ALA A 27 -0.31 3.47 18.24
N GLY A 28 -0.18 4.25 19.33
CA GLY A 28 -0.13 3.73 20.69
C GLY A 28 -1.45 3.22 21.25
N ASP A 29 -2.58 3.49 20.58
CA ASP A 29 -3.90 2.95 20.96
C ASP A 29 -4.19 1.60 20.28
N VAL A 30 -3.30 1.14 19.39
CA VAL A 30 -3.46 -0.07 18.59
C VAL A 30 -2.44 -1.10 19.03
N GLU A 31 -2.90 -2.26 19.50
CA GLU A 31 -2.04 -3.36 19.91
C GLU A 31 -2.49 -4.69 19.30
N LEU A 32 -1.52 -5.54 19.00
CA LEU A 32 -1.71 -6.93 18.59
C LEU A 32 -1.39 -7.82 19.78
N VAL A 33 -2.36 -8.60 20.25
CA VAL A 33 -2.24 -9.38 21.48
C VAL A 33 -2.52 -10.84 21.21
N GLU A 34 -1.67 -11.72 21.73
CA GLU A 34 -1.88 -13.16 21.73
C GLU A 34 -2.68 -13.55 22.98
N THR A 35 -3.79 -14.25 22.79
CA THR A 35 -4.63 -14.75 23.89
C THR A 35 -4.84 -16.25 23.80
N ALA A 36 -5.26 -16.87 24.90
CA ALA A 36 -5.58 -18.29 24.94
C ALA A 36 -6.72 -18.70 23.98
N SER A 37 -7.55 -17.74 23.55
CA SER A 37 -8.71 -17.96 22.68
C SER A 37 -8.45 -17.59 21.22
N GLY A 38 -7.26 -17.08 20.89
CA GLY A 38 -6.91 -16.56 19.57
C GLY A 38 -6.20 -15.21 19.64
N ASP A 39 -5.61 -14.81 18.52
CA ASP A 39 -4.96 -13.51 18.40
C ASP A 39 -6.00 -12.38 18.27
N GLU A 40 -5.68 -11.20 18.79
CA GLU A 40 -6.57 -10.04 18.80
C GLU A 40 -5.86 -8.79 18.27
N LEU A 41 -6.57 -7.97 17.50
CA LEU A 41 -6.25 -6.56 17.30
C LEU A 41 -7.14 -5.73 18.20
N ARG A 42 -6.52 -4.96 19.08
CA ARG A 42 -7.21 -4.07 20.00
C ARG A 42 -6.92 -2.64 19.62
N CYS A 43 -7.98 -1.91 19.32
CA CYS A 43 -7.93 -0.47 19.09
C CYS A 43 -8.66 0.16 20.28
N LEU A 44 -7.94 0.54 21.34
CA LEU A 44 -8.50 0.93 22.63
C LEU A 44 -7.87 2.25 23.12
N ARG A 45 -8.67 3.31 23.21
CA ARG A 45 -8.18 4.65 23.54
C ARG A 45 -8.26 4.94 25.03
N ALA A 46 -7.23 5.55 25.60
CA ALA A 46 -7.32 6.13 26.93
C ALA A 46 -7.99 7.52 26.85
N GLN A 47 -9.32 7.58 26.94
CA GLN A 47 -10.06 8.84 26.79
C GLN A 47 -10.08 9.69 28.07
N HIS A 48 -9.93 9.07 29.24
CA HIS A 48 -10.07 9.73 30.53
C HIS A 48 -8.91 9.38 31.46
N ALA A 49 -8.12 10.40 31.85
CA ALA A 49 -6.96 10.21 32.73
C ALA A 49 -7.35 9.64 34.10
N ASP A 50 -8.53 10.00 34.60
CA ASP A 50 -9.02 9.60 35.92
C ASP A 50 -9.64 8.19 35.93
N THR A 51 -9.90 7.61 34.76
CA THR A 51 -10.47 6.26 34.59
C THR A 51 -9.70 5.44 33.56
N PRO A 52 -8.43 5.10 33.83
CA PRO A 52 -7.53 4.44 32.87
C PRO A 52 -7.97 3.03 32.44
N ALA A 53 -8.89 2.41 33.20
CA ALA A 53 -9.51 1.13 32.88
C ALA A 53 -10.65 1.25 31.84
N TYR A 54 -11.26 2.43 31.69
CA TYR A 54 -12.30 2.65 30.68
C TYR A 54 -11.65 3.07 29.36
N ARG A 55 -11.55 2.12 28.43
CA ARG A 55 -10.95 2.34 27.11
C ARG A 55 -11.94 2.06 25.99
N PRO A 56 -12.63 3.09 25.47
CA PRO A 56 -13.55 2.90 24.35
C PRO A 56 -12.80 2.54 23.07
N GLY A 57 -13.40 1.65 22.28
CA GLY A 57 -12.80 1.14 21.06
C GLY A 57 -13.40 -0.21 20.63
N PHE A 58 -12.60 -1.02 19.95
CA PHE A 58 -13.02 -2.35 19.51
C PHE A 58 -11.88 -3.36 19.60
N VAL A 59 -12.27 -4.63 19.67
CA VAL A 59 -11.37 -5.77 19.61
C VAL A 59 -11.82 -6.66 18.45
N LEU A 60 -10.91 -6.99 17.55
CA LEU A 60 -11.13 -7.97 16.49
C LEU A 60 -10.36 -9.23 16.85
N THR A 61 -11.07 -10.34 16.99
CA THR A 61 -10.43 -11.66 17.08
C THR A 61 -10.06 -12.11 15.67
N PHE A 62 -8.83 -12.57 15.52
CA PHE A 62 -8.31 -13.08 14.28
C PHE A 62 -8.49 -14.57 14.13
N GLU A 63 -8.65 -14.99 12.89
CA GLU A 63 -8.50 -16.41 12.54
C GLU A 63 -7.05 -16.86 12.76
N PRO A 64 -6.83 -18.14 13.08
CA PRO A 64 -5.50 -18.69 13.24
C PRO A 64 -4.59 -18.36 12.05
N GLY A 65 -3.42 -17.76 12.32
CA GLY A 65 -2.42 -17.42 11.30
C GLY A 65 -2.51 -15.99 10.74
N MET A 66 -3.62 -15.27 10.93
CA MET A 66 -3.72 -13.88 10.43
C MET A 66 -2.74 -12.93 11.13
N ARG A 67 -2.46 -13.11 12.43
CA ARG A 67 -1.48 -12.28 13.14
C ARG A 67 -0.08 -12.41 12.52
N VAL A 68 0.33 -13.64 12.25
CA VAL A 68 1.62 -13.91 11.59
C VAL A 68 1.65 -13.23 10.24
N PHE A 69 0.59 -13.38 9.44
CA PHE A 69 0.46 -12.68 8.16
C PHE A 69 0.56 -11.16 8.29
N LEU A 70 -0.08 -10.55 9.29
CA LEU A 70 0.02 -9.10 9.52
C LEU A 70 1.46 -8.67 9.86
N TYR A 71 2.18 -9.45 10.66
CA TYR A 71 3.58 -9.14 10.97
C TYR A 71 4.52 -9.36 9.78
N THR A 72 4.27 -10.35 8.94
CA THR A 72 5.19 -10.70 7.85
C THR A 72 4.89 -9.96 6.56
N GLU A 73 3.62 -9.82 6.19
CA GLU A 73 3.21 -9.29 4.88
C GLU A 73 2.86 -7.80 4.92
N LEU A 74 2.30 -7.29 6.02
CA LEU A 74 1.89 -5.88 6.08
C LEU A 74 3.07 -4.90 5.92
N PRO A 75 4.24 -5.13 6.56
CA PRO A 75 5.42 -4.30 6.30
C PRO A 75 5.89 -4.37 4.85
N ARG A 76 5.73 -5.51 4.18
CA ARG A 76 6.09 -5.67 2.76
C ARG A 76 5.15 -4.88 1.86
N ILE A 77 3.85 -4.91 2.14
CA ILE A 77 2.82 -4.14 1.43
C ILE A 77 3.01 -2.62 1.65
N GLU A 78 3.34 -2.22 2.87
CA GLU A 78 3.66 -0.82 3.19
C GLU A 78 4.88 -0.32 2.39
N ARG A 79 5.93 -1.14 2.31
CA ARG A 79 7.10 -0.82 1.46
C ARG A 79 6.73 -0.66 -0.01
N VAL A 80 5.83 -1.49 -0.56
CA VAL A 80 5.32 -1.32 -1.93
C VAL A 80 4.62 0.02 -2.10
N THR A 81 3.79 0.41 -1.12
CA THR A 81 3.11 1.72 -1.13
C THR A 81 4.11 2.88 -1.14
N HIS A 82 5.11 2.84 -0.27
CA HIS A 82 6.15 3.87 -0.20
C HIS A 82 6.99 3.94 -1.48
N LEU A 83 7.44 2.80 -1.99
CA LEU A 83 8.22 2.77 -3.23
C LEU A 83 7.39 3.26 -4.41
N THR A 84 6.10 2.92 -4.50
CA THR A 84 5.21 3.43 -5.55
C THR A 84 5.08 4.95 -5.48
N ALA A 85 4.96 5.52 -4.28
CA ALA A 85 4.92 6.96 -4.08
C ALA A 85 6.25 7.64 -4.45
N ALA A 86 7.38 7.05 -4.06
CA ALA A 86 8.72 7.52 -4.41
C ALA A 86 8.96 7.48 -5.92
N LEU A 87 8.57 6.38 -6.58
CA LEU A 87 8.62 6.26 -8.04
C LEU A 87 7.79 7.33 -8.71
N ARG A 88 6.55 7.57 -8.26
CA ARG A 88 5.71 8.64 -8.79
C ARG A 88 6.42 9.99 -8.71
N ALA A 89 6.94 10.33 -7.53
CA ALA A 89 7.66 11.58 -7.31
C ALA A 89 8.94 11.70 -8.16
N ALA A 90 9.61 10.58 -8.45
CA ALA A 90 10.80 10.54 -9.29
C ALA A 90 10.47 10.65 -10.79
N VAL A 91 9.39 10.03 -11.27
CA VAL A 91 9.06 10.05 -12.71
C VAL A 91 8.37 11.34 -13.14
N GLU A 92 7.52 11.91 -12.28
CA GLU A 92 6.63 13.01 -12.60
C GLU A 92 7.33 14.27 -13.13
N PRO A 93 8.48 14.73 -12.58
CA PRO A 93 9.23 15.86 -13.13
C PRO A 93 9.81 15.64 -14.53
N HIS A 94 9.94 14.38 -14.96
CA HIS A 94 10.51 14.01 -16.24
C HIS A 94 9.46 13.66 -17.30
N LEU A 95 8.20 13.53 -16.88
CA LEU A 95 7.08 13.50 -17.81
C LEU A 95 6.95 14.90 -18.40
N GLY A 96 7.25 15.05 -19.69
CA GLY A 96 7.18 16.33 -20.43
C GLY A 96 5.75 16.85 -20.64
N ARG A 97 4.85 16.56 -19.70
CA ARG A 97 3.41 16.82 -19.77
C ARG A 97 3.05 17.97 -18.85
N THR A 98 2.18 18.84 -19.34
CA THR A 98 1.57 19.87 -18.49
C THR A 98 0.50 19.23 -17.61
N LEU A 99 0.48 19.60 -16.33
CA LEU A 99 -0.58 19.20 -15.41
C LEU A 99 -1.92 19.79 -15.89
N GLU A 100 -2.90 18.93 -16.15
CA GLU A 100 -4.24 19.37 -16.54
C GLU A 100 -4.92 20.15 -15.40
N PRO A 101 -5.85 21.08 -15.71
CA PRO A 101 -6.61 21.77 -14.68
C PRO A 101 -7.28 20.80 -13.71
N HIS A 102 -7.08 21.01 -12.40
CA HIS A 102 -7.58 20.16 -11.31
C HIS A 102 -6.99 18.74 -11.23
N ALA A 103 -6.08 18.36 -12.13
CA ALA A 103 -5.31 17.13 -11.97
C ALA A 103 -4.34 17.28 -10.80
N ARG A 104 -4.22 16.21 -10.00
CA ARG A 104 -3.25 16.15 -8.89
C ARG A 104 -1.90 15.57 -9.32
N SER A 105 -1.82 14.99 -10.52
CA SER A 105 -0.60 14.40 -11.06
C SER A 105 -0.63 14.37 -12.59
N THR A 106 0.54 14.42 -13.24
CA THR A 106 0.73 14.17 -14.68
C THR A 106 0.79 12.68 -15.03
N VAL A 107 0.94 11.83 -14.01
CA VAL A 107 0.89 10.37 -14.12
C VAL A 107 -0.56 9.94 -14.30
N ARG A 108 -0.85 9.24 -15.39
CA ARG A 108 -2.19 8.74 -15.71
C ARG A 108 -2.55 7.52 -14.85
N PRO A 109 -3.85 7.17 -14.70
CA PRO A 109 -4.25 6.04 -13.86
C PRO A 109 -3.59 4.70 -14.24
N HIS A 110 -3.46 4.40 -15.53
CA HIS A 110 -2.81 3.16 -15.99
C HIS A 110 -1.30 3.16 -15.74
N GLU A 111 -0.65 4.32 -15.80
CA GLU A 111 0.76 4.49 -15.46
C GLU A 111 0.98 4.34 -13.95
N ALA A 112 0.09 4.87 -13.12
CA ALA A 112 0.13 4.67 -11.68
C ALA A 112 0.01 3.17 -11.32
N ALA A 113 -0.84 2.42 -12.02
CA ALA A 113 -0.92 0.97 -11.88
C ALA A 113 0.38 0.26 -12.31
N ALA A 114 1.02 0.73 -13.39
CA ALA A 114 2.31 0.21 -13.84
C ALA A 114 3.42 0.44 -12.80
N LEU A 115 3.52 1.64 -12.22
CA LEU A 115 4.48 1.94 -11.14
C LEU A 115 4.28 1.04 -9.92
N MET A 116 3.02 0.80 -9.54
CA MET A 116 2.69 -0.12 -8.45
C MET A 116 3.08 -1.57 -8.77
N ALA A 117 2.88 -2.01 -10.02
CA ALA A 117 3.28 -3.33 -10.47
C ALA A 117 4.81 -3.50 -10.44
N ILE A 118 5.57 -2.48 -10.85
CA ILE A 118 7.04 -2.47 -10.76
C ILE A 118 7.47 -2.62 -9.29
N ALA A 119 6.95 -1.77 -8.40
CA ALA A 119 7.28 -1.80 -6.98
C ALA A 119 6.94 -3.16 -6.33
N SER A 120 5.79 -3.73 -6.69
CA SER A 120 5.36 -5.04 -6.21
C SER A 120 6.29 -6.16 -6.67
N ARG A 121 6.73 -6.14 -7.93
CA ARG A 121 7.60 -7.20 -8.49
C ARG A 121 9.00 -7.10 -7.91
N LEU A 122 9.49 -5.89 -7.70
CA LEU A 122 10.76 -5.65 -7.03
C LEU A 122 10.75 -6.18 -5.58
N LEU A 123 9.76 -5.80 -4.77
CA LEU A 123 9.77 -6.04 -3.33
C LEU A 123 9.14 -7.37 -2.91
N LEU A 124 8.13 -7.86 -3.64
CA LEU A 124 7.42 -9.09 -3.30
C LEU A 124 7.99 -10.30 -4.04
N LEU A 125 8.41 -10.13 -5.29
CA LEU A 125 8.97 -11.22 -6.11
C LEU A 125 10.50 -11.23 -6.16
N GLY A 126 11.16 -10.18 -5.64
CA GLY A 126 12.62 -10.07 -5.66
C GLY A 126 13.22 -9.93 -7.06
N SER A 127 12.42 -9.46 -8.03
CA SER A 127 12.90 -9.23 -9.40
C SER A 127 13.97 -8.14 -9.43
N ALA A 128 14.94 -8.28 -10.33
CA ALA A 128 15.87 -7.18 -10.62
C ALA A 128 15.11 -5.97 -11.24
N PRO A 129 15.57 -4.72 -11.07
CA PRO A 129 14.88 -3.53 -11.59
C PRO A 129 14.49 -3.62 -13.07
N ALA A 130 15.40 -4.09 -13.93
CA ALA A 130 15.13 -4.25 -15.35
C ALA A 130 14.00 -5.26 -15.64
N GLU A 131 13.95 -6.37 -14.89
CA GLU A 131 12.92 -7.39 -15.00
C GLU A 131 11.57 -6.90 -14.43
N ALA A 132 11.62 -6.16 -13.32
CA ALA A 132 10.45 -5.54 -12.71
C ALA A 132 9.75 -4.60 -13.69
N ILE A 133 10.52 -3.75 -14.38
CA ILE A 133 10.04 -2.86 -15.46
C ILE A 133 9.51 -3.67 -16.64
N ARG A 134 10.33 -4.56 -17.23
CA ARG A 134 10.00 -5.30 -18.46
C ARG A 134 8.66 -6.03 -18.36
N TYR A 135 8.40 -6.66 -17.22
CA TYR A 135 7.22 -7.49 -17.05
C TYR A 135 6.16 -6.84 -16.12
N ALA A 136 6.14 -5.51 -16.02
CA ALA A 136 5.19 -4.79 -15.17
C ALA A 136 3.74 -4.83 -15.70
N VAL A 137 3.56 -4.76 -17.03
CA VAL A 137 2.24 -4.64 -17.66
C VAL A 137 2.16 -5.57 -18.86
N LEU A 138 1.32 -6.60 -18.76
CA LEU A 138 0.95 -7.45 -19.88
C LEU A 138 -0.28 -6.86 -20.56
N LEU A 139 -0.17 -6.57 -21.85
CA LEU A 139 -1.26 -6.04 -22.66
C LEU A 139 -2.21 -7.15 -23.10
N HIS A 140 -3.40 -6.75 -23.56
CA HIS A 140 -4.44 -7.69 -24.02
C HIS A 140 -4.01 -8.53 -25.23
N ASP A 141 -3.05 -8.05 -26.02
CA ASP A 141 -2.47 -8.75 -27.17
C ASP A 141 -1.28 -9.65 -26.78
N HIS A 142 -1.10 -9.92 -25.48
CA HIS A 142 -0.03 -10.74 -24.90
C HIS A 142 1.39 -10.18 -25.09
N ARG A 143 1.55 -8.91 -25.46
CA ARG A 143 2.84 -8.23 -25.45
C ARG A 143 3.07 -7.50 -24.13
N TRP A 144 4.32 -7.37 -23.73
CA TRP A 144 4.70 -6.56 -22.58
C TRP A 144 4.79 -5.09 -22.99
N ALA A 145 4.21 -4.20 -22.17
CA ALA A 145 4.16 -2.78 -22.49
C ALA A 145 5.54 -2.11 -22.48
N PHE A 146 6.50 -2.67 -21.71
CA PHE A 146 7.88 -2.21 -21.67
C PHE A 146 8.77 -3.25 -22.33
N SER A 147 9.43 -2.89 -23.42
CA SER A 147 10.25 -3.83 -24.19
C SER A 147 11.51 -3.18 -24.76
N ASP A 148 12.52 -4.00 -25.06
CA ASP A 148 13.75 -3.53 -25.72
C ASP A 148 13.52 -3.18 -27.20
N GLU A 149 12.47 -3.73 -27.81
CA GLU A 149 12.06 -3.45 -29.20
C GLU A 149 11.26 -2.15 -29.34
N GLY A 150 10.86 -1.56 -28.21
CA GLY A 150 10.02 -0.38 -28.14
C GLY A 150 8.88 -0.58 -27.14
N ASP A 151 8.63 0.46 -26.35
CA ASP A 151 7.51 0.47 -25.43
C ASP A 151 6.20 0.66 -26.19
N ASP A 152 5.11 0.16 -25.63
CA ASP A 152 3.78 0.44 -26.14
C ASP A 152 3.53 1.96 -26.16
N PRO A 153 2.90 2.52 -27.22
CA PRO A 153 2.68 3.96 -27.32
C PRO A 153 1.99 4.60 -26.11
N GLN A 154 1.12 3.86 -25.39
CA GLN A 154 0.45 4.37 -24.20
C GLN A 154 1.37 4.50 -22.98
N TYR A 155 2.51 3.83 -23.00
CA TYR A 155 3.51 3.79 -21.93
C TYR A 155 4.87 4.37 -22.35
N GLY A 156 5.07 4.76 -23.62
CA GLY A 156 6.38 5.12 -24.16
C GLY A 156 7.12 6.22 -23.38
N GLU A 157 6.42 7.29 -23.00
CA GLU A 157 7.03 8.35 -22.19
C GLU A 157 7.41 7.84 -20.78
N LEU A 158 6.52 7.07 -20.14
CA LEU A 158 6.81 6.48 -18.84
C LEU A 158 7.99 5.52 -18.92
N GLY A 159 8.03 4.65 -19.92
CA GLY A 159 9.10 3.67 -20.11
C GLY A 159 10.44 4.33 -20.39
N ALA A 160 10.48 5.44 -21.12
CA ALA A 160 11.69 6.25 -21.28
C ALA A 160 12.16 6.84 -19.94
N VAL A 161 11.25 7.36 -19.13
CA VAL A 161 11.57 7.93 -17.81
C VAL A 161 12.02 6.85 -16.82
N LEU A 162 11.40 5.67 -16.82
CA LEU A 162 11.77 4.55 -15.95
C LEU A 162 13.21 4.06 -16.17
N ARG A 163 13.76 4.26 -17.36
CA ARG A 163 15.16 3.90 -17.71
C ARG A 163 16.16 5.02 -17.42
N ARG A 164 15.75 6.13 -16.81
CA ARG A 164 16.67 7.21 -16.41
C ARG A 164 17.53 6.78 -15.21
N PRO A 165 18.80 7.20 -15.14
CA PRO A 165 19.70 6.79 -14.05
C PRO A 165 19.15 7.07 -12.65
N GLU A 166 18.49 8.20 -12.44
CA GLU A 166 17.91 8.58 -11.15
C GLU A 166 16.78 7.64 -10.70
N VAL A 167 15.96 7.14 -11.64
CA VAL A 167 14.88 6.19 -11.34
C VAL A 167 15.44 4.79 -11.12
N LEU A 168 16.44 4.38 -11.91
CA LEU A 168 17.13 3.11 -11.73
C LEU A 168 17.85 3.04 -10.38
N ALA A 169 18.53 4.13 -9.97
CA ALA A 169 19.19 4.21 -8.67
C ALA A 169 18.20 4.05 -7.50
N LEU A 170 17.01 4.65 -7.61
CA LEU A 170 15.94 4.47 -6.61
C LEU A 170 15.49 3.00 -6.50
N LEU A 171 15.35 2.31 -7.63
CA LEU A 171 14.98 0.89 -7.66
C LEU A 171 16.11 0.01 -7.10
N ASP A 172 17.37 0.30 -7.42
CA ASP A 172 18.53 -0.41 -6.87
C ASP A 172 18.61 -0.25 -5.33
N GLU A 173 18.43 0.97 -4.82
CA GLU A 173 18.42 1.26 -3.38
C GLU A 173 17.30 0.51 -2.64
N ALA A 174 16.11 0.46 -3.22
CA ALA A 174 14.98 -0.29 -2.65
C ALA A 174 15.28 -1.80 -2.56
N THR A 175 16.04 -2.33 -3.51
CA THR A 175 16.47 -3.75 -3.55
C THR A 175 17.60 -4.03 -2.54
N ALA A 176 18.52 -3.10 -2.36
CA ALA A 176 19.56 -3.20 -1.33
C ALA A 176 18.95 -3.13 0.09
N THR A 177 17.93 -2.29 0.27
CA THR A 177 17.24 -2.16 1.56
C THR A 177 16.43 -3.42 1.89
N SER A 178 15.79 -4.05 0.89
CA SER A 178 15.02 -5.28 1.11
C SER A 178 15.88 -6.48 1.51
N THR A 179 17.13 -6.56 1.03
CA THR A 179 18.08 -7.62 1.40
C THR A 179 18.77 -7.41 2.75
N SER A 180 18.71 -6.20 3.31
CA SER A 180 19.36 -5.83 4.57
C SER A 180 18.50 -5.97 5.83
N THR A 181 17.22 -6.32 5.71
CA THR A 181 16.35 -6.58 6.89
C THR A 181 16.52 -8.04 7.32
N PRO A 182 17.19 -8.37 8.43
CA PRO A 182 17.19 -9.73 8.96
C PRO A 182 15.78 -10.09 9.46
N ALA A 183 15.39 -11.35 9.24
CA ALA A 183 14.20 -11.98 9.78
C ALA A 183 14.24 -12.09 11.31
#